data_AF-A0A165L3P0-F1
#
_entry.id   AF-A0A165L3P0-F1
#
_cell.length_a   1.000
_cell.length_b   1.000
_cell.length_c   1.000
_cell.angle_alpha   90.00
_cell.angle_beta   90.00
_cell.angle_gamma   90.00
#
_symmetry.space_group_name_H-M   'P 1'
#
loop_
_entity.id
_entity.type
_entity.pdbx_description
1 polymer ?
#
loop_
_entity_poly.entity_id
_entity_poly.type
_entity_poly.pdbx_seq_one_letter_code
_entity_poly.pdbx_strand_id
1 'polypeptide(L)'
;MMQTSVADLEIIAVLGRLHELLRNIAYLLGPIILLHGLTLWAFGSNNSSWSQRGYTAMVGGFILFGLALAMDVLLQAAAFIGNV
;
A
#
# COMPACT_ATOMS: atom_id res chain seq x y z
N MET A 1 5.86 -33.23 13.70
CA MET A 1 5.09 -32.80 12.52
C MET A 1 4.00 -31.88 13.02
N MET A 2 4.10 -30.59 12.76
CA MET A 2 3.06 -29.62 13.15
C MET A 2 1.94 -29.76 12.12
N GLN A 3 0.94 -30.58 12.43
CA GLN A 3 -0.24 -30.75 11.58
C GLN A 3 -1.09 -29.49 11.73
N THR A 4 -0.87 -28.51 10.86
CA THR A 4 -1.77 -27.36 10.72
C THR A 4 -3.16 -27.88 10.42
N SER A 5 -4.16 -27.46 11.20
CA SER A 5 -5.53 -27.90 10.99
C SER A 5 -6.06 -27.34 9.66
N VAL A 6 -7.06 -28.01 9.07
CA VAL A 6 -7.70 -27.54 7.82
C VAL A 6 -8.21 -26.10 7.98
N ALA A 7 -8.68 -25.74 9.18
CA ALA A 7 -9.13 -24.39 9.51
C ALA A 7 -7.98 -23.36 9.48
N ASP A 8 -6.77 -23.71 9.95
CA ASP A 8 -5.61 -22.82 9.90
C ASP A 8 -5.20 -22.51 8.46
N LEU A 9 -5.25 -23.51 7.58
CA LEU A 9 -4.99 -23.36 6.15
C LEU A 9 -6.02 -22.45 5.47
N GLU A 10 -7.30 -22.57 5.82
CA GLU A 10 -8.34 -21.68 5.32
C GLU A 10 -8.15 -20.23 5.77
N ILE A 11 -7.77 -20.00 7.03
CA ILE A 11 -7.49 -18.66 7.58
C ILE A 11 -6.31 -18.03 6.83
N ILE A 12 -5.22 -18.76 6.62
CA ILE A 12 -4.05 -18.27 5.88
C ILE A 12 -4.44 -17.90 4.44
N ALA A 13 -5.26 -18.72 3.79
CA ALA A 13 -5.73 -18.44 2.43
C ALA A 13 -6.62 -17.18 2.36
N VAL A 14 -7.48 -16.94 3.37
CA VAL A 14 -8.28 -15.72 3.48
C VAL A 14 -7.37 -14.49 3.68
N LEU A 15 -6.38 -14.58 4.58
CA LEU A 15 -5.43 -13.49 4.83
C LEU A 15 -4.62 -13.15 3.58
N GLY A 16 -4.21 -14.16 2.79
CA GLY A 16 -3.53 -13.95 1.51
C GLY A 16 -4.38 -13.15 0.53
N ARG A 17 -5.67 -13.51 0.36
CA ARG A 17 -6.59 -12.77 -0.52
C ARG A 17 -6.85 -11.33 -0.03
N LEU A 18 -6.99 -11.14 1.27
CA LEU A 18 -7.14 -9.80 1.85
C LEU A 18 -5.90 -8.93 1.62
N HIS A 19 -4.71 -9.51 1.77
CA HIS A 19 -3.46 -8.82 1.48
C HIS A 19 -3.37 -8.39 0.00
N GLU A 20 -3.68 -9.28 -0.94
CA GLU A 20 -3.71 -8.95 -2.36
C GLU A 20 -4.71 -7.84 -2.69
N LEU A 21 -5.90 -7.89 -2.08
CA LEU A 21 -6.90 -6.85 -2.23
C LEU A 21 -6.40 -5.49 -1.73
N LEU A 22 -5.88 -5.43 -0.50
CA LEU A 22 -5.36 -4.20 0.09
C LEU A 22 -4.21 -3.62 -0.72
N ARG A 23 -3.33 -4.48 -1.22
CA ARG A 23 -2.25 -4.10 -2.12
C ARG A 23 -2.78 -3.48 -3.41
N ASN A 24 -3.74 -4.12 -4.07
CA ASN A 24 -4.33 -3.61 -5.30
C ASN A 24 -5.02 -2.26 -5.08
N ILE A 25 -5.72 -2.09 -3.94
CA ILE A 25 -6.29 -0.83 -3.52
C ILE A 25 -5.20 0.22 -3.34
N ALA A 26 -4.09 -0.10 -2.68
CA ALA A 26 -2.98 0.83 -2.44
C ALA A 26 -2.26 1.22 -3.75
N TYR A 27 -2.09 0.29 -4.69
CA TYR A 27 -1.53 0.57 -6.02
C TYR A 27 -2.41 1.48 -6.87
N LEU A 28 -3.73 1.36 -6.72
CA LEU A 28 -4.67 2.23 -7.41
C LEU A 28 -4.77 3.60 -6.73
N LEU A 29 -5.04 3.61 -5.42
CA LEU A 29 -5.35 4.83 -4.67
C LEU A 29 -4.11 5.67 -4.38
N GLY A 30 -2.94 5.06 -4.10
CA GLY A 30 -1.72 5.78 -3.78
C GLY A 30 -1.36 6.85 -4.82
N PRO A 31 -1.22 6.49 -6.11
CA PRO A 31 -0.95 7.45 -7.19
C PRO A 31 -2.07 8.48 -7.38
N ILE A 32 -3.34 8.08 -7.25
CA ILE A 32 -4.49 8.99 -7.38
C ILE A 32 -4.46 10.06 -6.29
N ILE A 33 -4.28 9.65 -5.03
CA ILE A 33 -4.19 10.55 -3.88
C ILE A 33 -2.96 11.44 -4.00
N LEU A 34 -1.83 10.89 -4.47
CA LEU A 34 -0.60 11.64 -4.70
C LEU A 34 -0.80 12.77 -5.71
N LEU A 35 -1.38 12.45 -6.88
CA LEU A 35 -1.64 13.43 -7.94
C LEU A 35 -2.67 14.48 -7.52
N HIS A 36 -3.70 14.05 -6.79
CA HIS A 36 -4.69 14.96 -6.24
C HIS A 36 -4.06 15.92 -5.22
N GLY A 37 -3.21 15.41 -4.33
CA GLY A 37 -2.47 16.21 -3.36
C GLY A 37 -1.53 17.21 -4.01
N LEU A 38 -0.77 16.78 -5.03
CA LEU A 38 0.07 17.66 -5.85
C LEU A 38 -0.72 18.80 -6.47
N THR A 39 -1.91 18.51 -7.00
CA THR A 39 -2.79 19.51 -7.61
C THR A 39 -3.21 20.55 -6.57
N LEU A 40 -3.73 20.12 -5.42
CA LEU A 40 -4.14 21.04 -4.35
C LEU A 40 -2.96 21.86 -3.80
N TRP A 41 -1.77 21.25 -3.70
CA TRP A 41 -0.56 21.91 -3.24
C TRP A 41 -0.07 22.98 -4.22
N ALA A 42 -0.01 22.64 -5.52
CA ALA A 42 0.51 23.50 -6.58
C ALA A 42 -0.43 24.66 -6.95
N PHE A 43 -1.75 24.45 -6.89
CA PHE A 43 -2.74 25.48 -7.20
C PHE A 43 -3.21 26.26 -5.96
N GLY A 44 -2.85 25.83 -4.75
CA GLY A 44 -3.09 26.58 -3.53
C GLY A 44 -2.08 27.73 -3.36
N SER A 45 -2.50 28.86 -2.81
CA SER A 45 -1.55 29.90 -2.40
C SER A 45 -0.65 29.37 -1.27
N ASN A 46 0.58 29.88 -1.17
CA ASN A 46 1.62 29.39 -0.25
C ASN A 46 1.20 29.30 1.23
N ASN A 47 0.16 30.04 1.65
CA ASN A 47 -0.37 30.04 3.02
C ASN A 47 -1.85 29.60 3.10
N SER A 48 -2.37 28.94 2.07
CA SER A 48 -3.72 28.39 2.10
C SER A 48 -3.77 27.05 2.82
N SER A 49 -4.85 26.81 3.56
CA SER A 49 -5.17 25.50 4.13
C SER A 49 -5.28 24.41 3.05
N TRP A 50 -5.64 24.78 1.82
CA TRP A 50 -5.66 23.91 0.65
C TRP A 50 -4.28 23.42 0.25
N SER A 51 -3.28 24.31 0.21
CA SER A 51 -1.91 23.93 -0.11
C SER A 51 -1.36 22.94 0.92
N GLN A 52 -1.58 23.23 2.22
CA GLN A 52 -1.12 22.33 3.29
C GLN A 52 -1.83 20.97 3.29
N ARG A 53 -3.14 20.92 3.04
CA ARG A 53 -3.87 19.65 2.86
C ARG A 53 -3.38 18.89 1.62
N GLY A 54 -3.07 19.59 0.55
CA GLY A 54 -2.49 19.03 -0.67
C GLY A 54 -1.16 18.36 -0.41
N TYR A 55 -0.26 19.03 0.31
CA TYR A 55 1.02 18.45 0.72
C TYR A 55 0.83 17.18 1.56
N THR A 56 -0.05 17.21 2.57
CA THR A 56 -0.33 16.03 3.40
C THR A 56 -0.90 14.88 2.59
N ALA A 57 -1.84 15.15 1.67
CA ALA A 57 -2.39 14.13 0.78
C ALA A 57 -1.33 13.56 -0.15
N MET A 58 -0.48 14.41 -0.74
CA MET A 58 0.62 13.99 -1.60
C MET A 58 1.56 13.01 -0.89
N VAL A 59 2.02 13.38 0.31
CA VAL A 59 2.90 12.54 1.13
C VAL A 59 2.19 11.24 1.54
N GLY A 60 0.92 11.31 1.93
CA GLY A 60 0.13 10.13 2.27
C GLY A 60 -0.02 9.15 1.10
N GLY A 61 -0.31 9.66 -0.10
CA GLY A 61 -0.41 8.86 -1.32
C GLY A 61 0.93 8.20 -1.70
N PHE A 62 2.04 8.92 -1.55
CA PHE A 62 3.38 8.38 -1.76
C PHE A 62 3.71 7.24 -0.79
N ILE A 63 3.43 7.44 0.51
CA ILE A 63 3.66 6.41 1.53
C ILE A 63 2.80 5.17 1.27
N LEU A 64 1.51 5.35 0.97
CA LEU A 64 0.60 4.24 0.69
C LEU A 64 1.09 3.38 -0.48
N PHE A 65 1.48 4.03 -1.58
CA PHE A 65 2.04 3.35 -2.74
C PHE A 65 3.39 2.67 -2.41
N GLY A 66 4.29 3.39 -1.73
CA GLY A 66 5.61 2.89 -1.36
C GLY A 66 5.55 1.67 -0.43
N LEU A 67 4.61 1.65 0.52
CA LEU A 67 4.39 0.50 1.40
C LEU A 67 3.86 -0.72 0.64
N ALA A 68 2.93 -0.52 -0.30
CA ALA A 68 2.42 -1.61 -1.13
C ALA A 68 3.53 -2.23 -1.98
N LEU A 69 4.37 -1.38 -2.60
CA LEU A 69 5.53 -1.82 -3.38
C LEU A 69 6.57 -2.54 -2.52
N ALA A 70 6.89 -1.99 -1.36
CA ALA A 70 7.86 -2.58 -0.44
C ALA A 70 7.42 -3.98 0.02
N MET A 71 6.12 -4.17 0.31
CA MET A 71 5.60 -5.48 0.68
C MET A 71 5.72 -6.51 -0.44
N ASP A 72 5.50 -6.12 -1.70
CA ASP A 72 5.73 -7.02 -2.84
C ASP A 72 7.19 -7.45 -2.96
N VAL A 73 8.12 -6.52 -2.80
CA VAL A 73 9.55 -6.83 -2.85
C VAL A 73 9.92 -7.78 -1.71
N LEU A 74 9.41 -7.54 -0.49
CA LEU A 74 9.65 -8.41 0.66
C LEU A 74 9.10 -9.83 0.45
N LEU A 75 7.89 -9.96 -0.08
CA LEU A 75 7.31 -11.27 -0.39
C LEU A 75 8.05 -12.00 -1.50
N GLN A 76 8.49 -11.30 -2.55
CA GLN A 76 9.32 -11.88 -3.60
C GLN A 76 10.68 -12.34 -3.06
N ALA A 77 11.31 -11.55 -2.18
CA ALA A 77 12.56 -11.93 -1.53
C ALA A 77 12.38 -13.15 -0.60
N ALA A 78 11.29 -13.20 0.17
CA ALA A 78 10.97 -14.36 1.02
C ALA A 78 10.73 -15.62 0.20
N ALA A 79 9.99 -15.52 -0.92
CA ALA A 79 9.77 -16.64 -1.83
C ALA A 79 11.07 -17.11 -2.51
N PHE A 80 11.98 -16.18 -2.84
CA PHE A 80 13.30 -16.53 -3.35
C PHE A 80 14.10 -17.33 -2.31
N ILE A 81 14.20 -16.84 -1.07
CA ILE A 81 14.93 -17.53 0.01
C ILE A 81 14.34 -18.91 0.33
N GLY A 82 13.00 -19.05 0.35
CA GLY A 82 12.34 -20.32 0.64
C GLY A 82 12.44 -21.38 -0.47
N ASN A 83 12.84 -21.00 -1.68
CA ASN A 83 13.06 -21.90 -2.82
C ASN A 83 14.54 -22.33 -2.98
N VAL A 84 15.43 -21.91 -2.08
CA VAL A 84 16.84 -22.34 -1.98
C VAL A 84 16.99 -23.33 -0.83
#